data_AF-A0A810Q921-F1
#
_entry.id   AF-A0A810Q921-F1
#
_cell.length_a   1.000
_cell.length_b   1.000
_cell.length_c   1.000
_cell.angle_alpha   90.00
_cell.angle_beta   90.00
_cell.angle_gamma   90.00
#
_symmetry.space_group_name_H-M   'P 1'
#
loop_
_entity.id
_entity.type
_entity.pdbx_description
1 polymer ?
#
loop_
_entity_poly.entity_id
_entity_poly.type
_entity_poly.pdbx_seq_one_letter_code
_entity_poly.pdbx_strand_id
1 'polypeptide(L)'
;MSNGDIAVIITKDLSRLGRNQLHTGLYIEEIFPSNDVRYIAVNDNVDTKYENSNELMPFKNLFNEWHVRDCSRKVRNVVNAKAQRGIRVGTRAPYGYRKGATKDSPLLVDEEAAAVVKRIFAMCAGGMGPAQIAKQLKKECIYSPSMYAYTKFGTSHSGLNAERPYNWTGDMVADMLQNMVYLGHTVNLRYSTKSYKDKKRCERPKSEWLIFENTHEELVDQETWDIVQEVRSHKRRRTNMDEQNMFSGLVYCADCSKPMVLHRAHTMKPEQNHFTCRTYKKDGAEVCSAHYIREVALKEIVLETIRRATEFARSDPERFAAYIQQKQSTEVAKEIRGLERELSTMRKRDGELDVVFKRMYEDSALGRVSNEQFRLLSEAYSKEKAQLAEAIPATEERLEKLRSSMANAKNFIAKARKFTDMTELTPELLRTFVAKIIVYEKEVKYSKHAPQKIHICFRDFNLNETDDMLLCGETTEKADSTIALPA
;
A
#
# COMPACT_ATOMS: atom_id res chain seq x y z
N MET A 1 47.61 11.04 18.27
CA MET A 1 47.33 11.26 19.71
C MET A 1 47.79 10.05 20.49
N SER A 2 47.19 8.86 20.31
CA SER A 2 47.56 7.64 21.05
C SER A 2 49.00 7.13 20.82
N ASN A 3 49.64 7.52 19.71
CA ASN A 3 51.02 7.14 19.38
C ASN A 3 52.05 8.20 19.81
N GLY A 4 51.64 9.30 20.46
CA GLY A 4 52.54 10.38 20.90
C GLY A 4 52.94 11.42 19.83
N ASP A 5 52.54 11.24 18.56
CA ASP A 5 52.94 12.11 17.45
C ASP A 5 52.36 13.54 17.48
N ILE A 6 51.39 13.82 18.37
CA ILE A 6 50.66 15.10 18.40
C ILE A 6 50.68 15.64 19.83
N ALA A 7 51.32 16.79 20.03
CA ALA A 7 51.43 17.44 21.34
C ALA A 7 50.45 18.61 21.55
N VAL A 8 50.00 19.28 20.47
CA VAL A 8 49.14 20.47 20.56
C VAL A 8 48.08 20.45 19.46
N ILE A 9 46.83 20.75 19.83
CA ILE A 9 45.71 20.97 18.92
C ILE A 9 45.29 22.43 19.02
N ILE A 10 45.32 23.14 17.90
CA ILE A 10 44.91 24.55 17.82
C ILE A 10 43.70 24.66 16.90
N THR A 11 42.62 25.24 17.42
CA THR A 11 41.41 25.54 16.65
C THR A 11 41.12 27.04 16.68
N LYS A 12 40.37 27.50 15.68
CA LYS A 12 39.88 28.88 15.66
C LYS A 12 38.92 29.13 16.83
N ASP A 13 38.01 28.19 17.09
CA ASP A 13 36.92 28.27 18.04
C ASP A 13 36.50 26.86 18.48
N LEU A 14 35.91 26.73 19.68
CA LEU A 14 35.46 25.46 20.27
C LEU A 14 34.52 24.67 19.34
N SER A 15 33.75 25.36 18.50
CA SER A 15 32.81 24.73 17.57
C SER A 15 33.48 23.87 16.48
N ARG A 16 34.80 24.02 16.28
CA ARG A 16 35.62 23.24 15.32
C ARG A 16 36.02 21.89 15.89
N LEU A 17 36.20 21.79 17.20
CA LEU A 17 36.46 20.52 17.84
C LEU A 17 35.19 19.68 17.87
N GLY A 18 34.05 20.29 18.22
CA GLY A 18 32.79 19.58 18.23
C GLY A 18 31.61 20.49 18.55
N ARG A 19 30.41 20.04 18.14
CA ARG A 19 29.12 20.69 18.48
C ARG A 19 28.23 19.80 19.33
N ASN A 20 28.84 18.85 20.02
CA ASN A 20 28.19 17.98 21.00
C ASN A 20 28.91 18.17 22.33
N GLN A 21 28.24 18.81 23.28
CA GLN A 21 28.87 19.23 24.54
C GLN A 21 29.54 18.06 25.26
N LEU A 22 28.87 16.90 25.34
CA LEU A 22 29.37 15.73 26.07
C LEU A 22 30.67 15.18 25.48
N HIS A 23 30.73 14.98 24.16
CA HIS A 23 31.97 14.48 23.53
C HIS A 23 33.06 15.54 23.55
N THR A 24 32.72 16.81 23.33
CA THR A 24 33.70 17.90 23.31
C THR A 24 34.32 18.08 24.70
N GLY A 25 33.51 17.98 25.76
CA GLY A 25 33.97 17.95 27.15
C GLY A 25 34.87 16.74 27.42
N LEU A 26 34.41 15.52 27.09
CA LEU A 26 35.21 14.29 27.25
C LEU A 26 36.57 14.38 26.56
N TYR A 27 36.63 14.91 25.34
CA TYR A 27 37.89 15.08 24.63
C TYR A 27 38.82 16.06 25.34
N ILE A 28 38.32 17.23 25.75
CA ILE A 28 39.15 18.28 26.34
C ILE A 28 39.55 17.95 27.80
N GLU A 29 38.68 17.32 28.57
CA GLU A 29 38.86 17.10 30.02
C GLU A 29 39.51 15.75 30.34
N GLU A 30 39.28 14.70 29.55
CA GLU A 30 39.80 13.36 29.84
C GLU A 30 40.80 12.89 28.78
N ILE A 31 40.41 12.89 27.50
CA ILE A 31 41.20 12.22 26.45
C ILE A 31 42.48 13.01 26.12
N PHE A 32 42.40 14.33 25.94
CA PHE A 32 43.57 15.15 25.61
C PHE A 32 44.58 15.19 26.77
N PRO A 33 44.17 15.42 28.04
CA PRO A 33 45.10 15.35 29.16
C PRO A 33 45.72 13.97 29.35
N SER A 34 44.95 12.88 29.18
CA SER A 34 45.48 11.50 29.29
C SER A 34 46.50 11.14 28.20
N ASN A 35 46.58 11.91 27.11
CA ASN A 35 47.54 11.73 26.03
C ASN A 35 48.58 12.87 25.97
N ASP A 36 48.72 13.68 27.02
CA ASP A 36 49.62 14.84 27.09
C ASP A 36 49.43 15.86 25.95
N VAL A 37 48.19 16.02 25.47
CA VAL A 37 47.84 16.94 24.38
C VAL A 37 47.27 18.23 24.94
N ARG A 38 47.91 19.37 24.60
CA ARG A 38 47.36 20.71 24.88
C ARG A 38 46.34 21.12 23.83
N TYR A 39 45.19 21.64 24.24
CA TYR A 39 44.17 22.17 23.36
C TYR A 39 44.03 23.68 23.50
N ILE A 40 44.05 24.40 22.38
CA ILE A 40 43.95 25.86 22.31
C ILE A 40 42.83 26.26 21.34
N ALA A 41 41.86 27.03 21.81
CA ALA A 41 40.85 27.67 20.96
C ALA A 41 41.04 29.21 20.99
N VAL A 42 41.58 29.74 19.89
CA VAL A 42 42.11 31.13 19.82
C VAL A 42 41.03 32.18 20.09
N ASN A 43 39.87 32.10 19.43
CA ASN A 43 38.81 33.09 19.59
C ASN A 43 38.05 32.93 20.91
N ASP A 44 38.15 31.77 21.53
CA ASP A 44 37.42 31.47 22.75
C ASP A 44 38.24 31.71 24.02
N ASN A 45 39.52 32.11 23.89
CA ASN A 45 40.47 32.27 24.99
C ASN A 45 40.54 31.02 25.88
N VAL A 46 40.45 29.83 25.28
CA VAL A 46 40.56 28.54 25.98
C VAL A 46 41.93 27.97 25.71
N ASP A 47 42.64 27.61 26.78
CA ASP A 47 43.95 26.97 26.71
C ASP A 47 44.09 26.00 27.88
N THR A 48 44.10 24.70 27.59
CA THR A 48 44.11 23.66 28.63
C THR A 48 45.36 23.66 29.51
N LYS A 49 46.38 24.47 29.19
CA LYS A 49 47.54 24.71 30.05
C LYS A 49 47.22 25.58 31.28
N TYR A 50 46.22 26.45 31.20
CA TYR A 50 45.88 27.41 32.25
C TYR A 50 44.51 27.09 32.86
N GLU A 51 44.50 26.77 34.16
CA GLU A 51 43.32 26.33 34.92
C GLU A 51 42.15 27.33 34.84
N ASN A 52 42.44 28.63 34.90
CA ASN A 52 41.44 29.70 34.89
C ASN A 52 40.84 30.00 33.49
N SER A 53 41.42 29.46 32.41
CA SER A 53 40.94 29.74 31.04
C SER A 53 39.77 28.83 30.62
N ASN A 54 39.48 27.80 31.42
CA ASN A 54 38.52 26.75 31.10
C ASN A 54 37.15 26.92 31.80
N GLU A 55 36.99 27.83 32.76
CA GLU A 55 35.77 27.93 33.58
C GLU A 55 34.49 28.19 32.77
N LEU A 56 34.59 28.98 31.69
CA LEU A 56 33.45 29.31 30.81
C LEU A 56 33.29 28.35 29.63
N MET A 57 34.20 27.39 29.46
CA MET A 57 34.19 26.45 28.34
C MET A 57 32.90 25.61 28.29
N PRO A 58 32.39 25.04 29.39
CA PRO A 58 31.14 24.28 29.35
C PRO A 58 29.95 25.11 28.88
N PHE A 59 29.87 26.38 29.28
CA PHE A 59 28.81 27.30 28.85
C PHE A 59 28.91 27.62 27.35
N LYS A 60 30.12 27.88 26.82
CA LYS A 60 30.33 28.10 25.38
C LYS A 60 29.97 26.86 24.55
N ASN A 61 30.34 25.68 25.01
CA ASN A 61 29.96 24.41 24.37
C ASN A 61 28.43 24.21 24.38
N LEU A 62 27.76 24.57 25.48
CA LEU A 62 26.30 24.56 25.57
C LEU A 62 25.65 25.54 24.59
N PHE A 63 26.15 26.78 24.46
CA PHE A 63 25.62 27.74 23.49
C PHE A 63 25.80 27.27 22.04
N ASN A 64 26.94 26.68 21.71
CA ASN A 64 27.20 26.09 20.40
C ASN A 64 26.21 24.94 20.09
N GLU A 65 25.96 24.06 21.06
CA GLU A 65 24.95 23.01 20.93
C GLU A 65 23.54 23.58 20.78
N TRP A 66 23.20 24.60 21.58
CA TRP A 66 21.89 25.26 21.53
C TRP A 66 21.62 25.90 20.16
N HIS A 67 22.63 26.55 19.56
CA HIS A 67 22.52 27.11 18.23
C HIS A 67 22.20 26.03 17.18
N VAL A 68 22.89 24.89 17.22
CA VAL A 68 22.60 23.75 16.32
C VAL A 68 21.18 23.22 16.53
N ARG A 69 20.74 23.11 17.78
CA ARG A 69 19.38 22.68 18.14
C ARG A 69 18.31 23.65 17.61
N ASP A 70 18.52 24.95 17.78
CA ASP A 70 17.60 25.98 17.29
C ASP A 70 17.52 26.02 15.76
N CYS A 71 18.66 26.00 15.06
CA CYS A 71 18.68 25.89 13.59
C CYS A 71 17.93 24.65 13.12
N SER A 72 18.17 23.48 13.75
CA SER A 72 17.46 22.26 13.41
C SER A 72 15.95 22.37 13.64
N ARG A 73 15.52 23.04 14.72
CA ARG A 73 14.10 23.27 15.02
C ARG A 73 13.46 24.19 13.97
N LYS A 74 14.11 25.32 13.64
CA LYS A 74 13.63 26.26 12.62
C LYS A 74 13.47 25.58 11.26
N VAL A 75 14.47 24.83 10.82
CA VAL A 75 14.41 24.07 9.55
C VAL A 75 13.26 23.05 9.57
N ARG A 76 13.10 22.29 10.67
CA ARG A 76 11.99 21.34 10.81
C ARG A 76 10.63 22.03 10.76
N ASN A 77 10.48 23.18 11.41
CA ASN A 77 9.23 23.95 11.39
C ASN A 77 8.90 24.43 9.97
N VAL A 78 9.89 24.95 9.23
CA VAL A 78 9.70 25.36 7.83
C VAL A 78 9.31 24.16 6.96
N VAL A 79 9.98 23.02 7.14
CA VAL A 79 9.68 21.78 6.42
C VAL A 79 8.27 21.27 6.75
N ASN A 80 7.87 21.26 8.02
CA ASN A 80 6.53 20.86 8.45
C ASN A 80 5.46 21.81 7.92
N ALA A 81 5.70 23.13 7.94
CA ALA A 81 4.78 24.12 7.40
C ALA A 81 4.62 24.00 5.86
N LYS A 82 5.66 23.59 5.14
CA LYS A 82 5.55 23.23 3.71
C LYS A 82 4.77 21.94 3.52
N ALA A 83 5.09 20.92 4.33
CA ALA A 83 4.42 19.63 4.29
C ALA A 83 2.90 19.75 4.52
N GLN A 84 2.48 20.55 5.50
CA GLN A 84 1.07 20.80 5.82
C GLN A 84 0.33 21.57 4.73
N ARG A 85 1.03 22.34 3.89
CA ARG A 85 0.46 23.05 2.73
C ARG A 85 0.36 22.17 1.48
N GLY A 86 0.66 20.88 1.57
CA GLY A 86 0.70 19.98 0.42
C GLY A 86 1.90 20.17 -0.50
N ILE A 87 2.84 21.07 -0.16
CA ILE A 87 4.06 21.27 -0.95
C ILE A 87 4.99 20.08 -0.71
N ARG A 88 5.45 19.47 -1.79
CA ARG A 88 6.37 18.34 -1.75
C ARG A 88 7.72 18.72 -1.12
N VAL A 89 8.07 18.09 0.00
CA VAL A 89 9.32 18.38 0.74
C VAL A 89 10.54 17.66 0.15
N GLY A 90 10.33 16.61 -0.64
CA GLY A 90 11.42 15.77 -1.15
C GLY A 90 12.38 16.51 -2.10
N THR A 91 13.69 16.38 -1.89
CA THR A 91 14.68 17.07 -2.71
C THR A 91 14.76 16.58 -4.15
N ARG A 92 14.36 15.35 -4.48
CA ARG A 92 14.49 14.76 -5.83
C ARG A 92 13.13 14.34 -6.36
N ALA A 93 12.86 14.49 -7.66
CA ALA A 93 11.64 13.96 -8.25
C ALA A 93 11.68 12.42 -8.28
N PRO A 94 10.56 11.72 -8.02
CA PRO A 94 10.45 10.28 -8.24
C PRO A 94 10.62 9.93 -9.72
N TYR A 95 11.05 8.70 -10.01
CA TYR A 95 11.20 8.22 -11.39
C TYR A 95 9.86 8.31 -12.14
N GLY A 96 9.86 8.66 -13.42
CA GLY A 96 8.64 8.96 -14.18
C GLY A 96 8.17 10.42 -14.09
N TYR A 97 8.74 11.19 -13.15
CA TYR A 97 8.46 12.60 -13.00
C TYR A 97 9.74 13.44 -13.03
N ARG A 98 9.59 14.71 -13.38
CA ARG A 98 10.61 15.75 -13.26
C ARG A 98 10.10 16.90 -12.40
N LYS A 99 11.04 17.70 -11.87
CA LYS A 99 10.66 18.91 -11.13
C LYS A 99 10.09 19.96 -12.09
N GLY A 100 9.11 20.71 -11.61
CA GLY A 100 8.65 21.92 -12.29
C GLY A 100 9.69 23.05 -12.24
N ALA A 101 9.32 24.18 -12.85
CA ALA A 101 10.21 25.33 -13.03
C ALA A 101 10.64 25.98 -11.68
N THR A 102 9.79 25.92 -10.66
CA THR A 102 10.10 26.45 -9.32
C THR A 102 10.20 25.33 -8.28
N LYS A 103 10.85 25.61 -7.13
CA LYS A 103 11.04 24.63 -6.05
C LYS A 103 9.72 24.15 -5.43
N ASP A 104 8.67 24.96 -5.52
CA ASP A 104 7.34 24.66 -4.97
C ASP A 104 6.35 24.26 -6.09
N SER A 105 6.81 24.13 -7.35
CA SER A 105 5.98 23.65 -8.47
C SER A 105 5.58 22.18 -8.29
N PRO A 106 4.41 21.77 -8.81
CA PRO A 106 4.03 20.36 -8.89
C PRO A 106 5.04 19.55 -9.73
N LEU A 107 4.98 18.23 -9.57
CA LEU A 107 5.74 17.32 -10.41
C LEU A 107 5.19 17.36 -11.84
N LEU A 108 6.08 17.39 -12.82
CA LEU A 108 5.74 17.31 -14.23
C LEU A 108 6.05 15.90 -14.73
N VAL A 109 5.25 15.39 -15.66
CA VAL A 109 5.49 14.09 -16.27
C VAL A 109 6.77 14.13 -17.10
N ASP A 110 7.55 13.05 -17.00
CA ASP A 110 8.66 12.77 -17.89
C ASP A 110 8.32 11.55 -18.76
N GLU A 111 7.84 11.79 -19.98
CA GLU A 111 7.22 10.77 -20.84
C GLU A 111 8.05 9.49 -21.00
N GLU A 112 9.38 9.62 -21.17
CA GLU A 112 10.27 8.47 -21.36
C GLU A 112 10.30 7.57 -20.10
N ALA A 113 10.51 8.18 -18.93
CA ALA A 113 10.51 7.45 -17.68
C ALA A 113 9.10 7.00 -17.27
N ALA A 114 8.07 7.79 -17.59
CA ALA A 114 6.68 7.51 -17.31
C ALA A 114 6.19 6.28 -18.08
N ALA A 115 6.59 6.10 -19.34
CA ALA A 115 6.30 4.89 -20.11
C ALA A 115 6.85 3.63 -19.42
N VAL A 116 8.07 3.71 -18.86
CA VAL A 116 8.66 2.61 -18.09
C VAL A 116 7.87 2.34 -16.80
N VAL A 117 7.44 3.37 -16.09
CA VAL A 117 6.60 3.23 -14.89
C VAL A 117 5.28 2.55 -15.23
N LYS A 118 4.54 3.06 -16.22
CA LYS A 118 3.27 2.47 -16.68
C LYS A 118 3.44 1.00 -17.05
N ARG A 119 4.54 0.67 -17.75
CA ARG A 119 4.88 -0.71 -18.11
C ARG A 119 5.20 -1.58 -16.89
N ILE A 120 5.87 -1.06 -15.87
CA ILE A 120 6.12 -1.78 -14.61
C ILE A 120 4.81 -2.15 -13.91
N PHE A 121 3.87 -1.21 -13.84
CA PHE A 121 2.54 -1.46 -13.26
C PHE A 121 1.75 -2.48 -14.10
N ALA A 122 1.74 -2.34 -15.42
CA ALA A 122 1.11 -3.31 -16.32
C ALA A 122 1.70 -4.73 -16.18
N MET A 123 3.03 -4.87 -16.16
CA MET A 123 3.68 -6.16 -15.95
C MET A 123 3.32 -6.78 -14.60
N CYS A 124 3.20 -5.97 -13.54
CA CYS A 124 2.79 -6.46 -12.23
C CYS A 124 1.30 -6.85 -12.19
N ALA A 125 0.43 -6.05 -12.82
CA ALA A 125 -0.98 -6.36 -13.00
C ALA A 125 -1.17 -7.65 -13.81
N GLY A 126 -0.40 -7.86 -14.87
CA GLY A 126 -0.32 -9.11 -15.63
C GLY A 126 0.22 -10.30 -14.83
N GLY A 127 0.70 -10.05 -13.62
CA GLY A 127 1.07 -11.06 -12.64
C GLY A 127 2.55 -11.14 -12.36
N MET A 128 3.46 -10.46 -13.06
CA MET A 128 4.90 -10.60 -12.81
C MET A 128 5.32 -10.09 -11.42
N GLY A 129 6.25 -10.80 -10.78
CA GLY A 129 6.78 -10.40 -9.47
C GLY A 129 7.84 -9.29 -9.58
N PRO A 130 8.08 -8.47 -8.54
CA PRO A 130 9.05 -7.37 -8.58
C PRO A 130 10.46 -7.79 -9.00
N ALA A 131 10.93 -8.97 -8.56
CA ALA A 131 12.24 -9.49 -8.93
C ALA A 131 12.33 -9.90 -10.42
N GLN A 132 11.25 -10.42 -11.00
CA GLN A 132 11.20 -10.77 -12.42
C GLN A 132 11.15 -9.52 -13.28
N ILE A 133 10.33 -8.54 -12.89
CA ILE A 133 10.27 -7.23 -13.54
C ILE A 133 11.66 -6.61 -13.56
N ALA A 134 12.37 -6.61 -12.42
CA ALA A 134 13.75 -6.11 -12.35
C ALA A 134 14.70 -6.87 -13.30
N LYS A 135 14.60 -8.20 -13.38
CA LYS A 135 15.40 -9.03 -14.31
C LYS A 135 15.08 -8.70 -15.77
N GLN A 136 13.81 -8.48 -16.11
CA GLN A 136 13.36 -8.13 -17.45
C GLN A 136 13.89 -6.75 -17.87
N LEU A 137 13.71 -5.73 -17.03
CA LEU A 137 14.22 -4.37 -17.28
C LEU A 137 15.74 -4.35 -17.44
N LYS A 138 16.45 -5.18 -16.65
CA LYS A 138 17.90 -5.35 -16.77
C LYS A 138 18.30 -6.03 -18.08
N LYS A 139 17.55 -7.04 -18.54
CA LYS A 139 17.79 -7.73 -19.82
C LYS A 139 17.60 -6.80 -21.02
N GLU A 140 16.66 -5.87 -20.90
CA GLU A 140 16.35 -4.87 -21.93
C GLU A 140 17.26 -3.63 -21.86
N CYS A 141 18.25 -3.63 -20.97
CA CYS A 141 19.19 -2.51 -20.80
C CYS A 141 18.51 -1.17 -20.52
N ILE A 142 17.42 -1.17 -19.74
CA ILE A 142 16.76 0.05 -19.29
C ILE A 142 17.54 0.65 -18.12
N TYR A 143 17.89 1.93 -18.20
CA TYR A 143 18.61 2.61 -17.12
C TYR A 143 17.87 2.53 -15.79
N SER A 144 18.60 2.25 -14.71
CA SER A 144 18.03 2.31 -13.36
C SER A 144 17.63 3.75 -13.01
N PRO A 145 16.68 3.98 -12.08
CA PRO A 145 16.22 5.32 -11.74
C PRO A 145 17.35 6.29 -11.35
N SER A 146 18.37 5.80 -10.64
CA SER A 146 19.53 6.61 -10.25
C SER A 146 20.40 6.97 -11.45
N MET A 147 20.61 6.03 -12.38
CA MET A 147 21.41 6.25 -13.58
C MET A 147 20.70 7.15 -14.58
N TYR A 148 19.39 6.98 -14.75
CA TYR A 148 18.55 7.85 -15.57
C TYR A 148 18.58 9.31 -15.05
N ALA A 149 18.45 9.50 -13.74
CA ALA A 149 18.53 10.84 -13.15
C ALA A 149 19.92 11.48 -13.29
N TYR A 150 20.99 10.67 -13.22
CA TYR A 150 22.36 11.14 -13.42
C TYR A 150 22.62 11.55 -14.88
N THR A 151 22.23 10.70 -15.84
CA THR A 151 22.44 10.95 -17.27
C THR A 151 21.61 12.13 -17.78
N LYS A 152 20.34 12.23 -17.39
CA LYS A 152 19.45 13.28 -17.90
C LYS A 152 19.53 14.61 -17.15
N PHE A 153 19.72 14.57 -15.83
CA PHE A 153 19.65 15.76 -14.97
C PHE A 153 20.95 16.05 -14.21
N GLY A 154 22.04 15.31 -14.46
CA GLY A 154 23.32 15.47 -13.77
C GLY A 154 23.25 15.20 -12.26
N THR A 155 22.19 14.54 -11.77
CA THR A 155 21.93 14.40 -10.34
C THR A 155 22.52 13.10 -9.79
N SER A 156 23.58 13.20 -8.98
CA SER A 156 24.19 12.04 -8.33
C SER A 156 23.40 11.54 -7.11
N HIS A 157 23.46 10.23 -6.85
CA HIS A 157 22.77 9.53 -5.77
C HIS A 157 23.74 8.63 -4.98
N SER A 158 23.48 8.38 -3.70
CA SER A 158 24.29 7.47 -2.88
C SER A 158 24.25 6.02 -3.37
N GLY A 159 23.18 5.63 -4.06
CA GLY A 159 23.04 4.35 -4.75
C GLY A 159 23.39 4.40 -6.24
N LEU A 160 23.97 5.51 -6.74
CA LEU A 160 24.45 5.57 -8.12
C LEU A 160 25.65 4.63 -8.26
N ASN A 161 25.54 3.66 -9.15
CA ASN A 161 26.65 2.80 -9.53
C ASN A 161 26.87 2.90 -11.03
N ALA A 162 27.88 3.66 -11.43
CA ALA A 162 28.22 3.90 -12.84
C ALA A 162 28.75 2.62 -13.53
N GLU A 163 29.30 1.66 -12.78
CA GLU A 163 29.77 0.38 -13.34
C GLU A 163 28.62 -0.54 -13.73
N ARG A 164 27.42 -0.33 -13.14
CA ARG A 164 26.23 -1.17 -13.37
C ARG A 164 24.99 -0.31 -13.69
N PRO A 165 24.95 0.36 -14.86
CA PRO A 165 23.90 1.32 -15.24
C PRO A 165 22.47 0.76 -15.18
N TYR A 166 22.31 -0.51 -15.56
CA TYR A 166 21.02 -1.19 -15.74
C TYR A 166 20.61 -2.06 -14.54
N ASN A 167 21.21 -1.84 -13.37
CA ASN A 167 21.00 -2.73 -12.23
C ASN A 167 19.70 -2.43 -11.47
N TRP A 168 18.59 -2.89 -12.02
CA TRP A 168 17.30 -2.95 -11.33
C TRP A 168 17.31 -4.01 -10.23
N THR A 169 16.86 -3.65 -9.03
CA THR A 169 16.66 -4.60 -7.93
C THR A 169 15.17 -4.81 -7.67
N GLY A 170 14.81 -5.98 -7.12
CA GLY A 170 13.42 -6.28 -6.76
C GLY A 170 12.84 -5.29 -5.75
N ASP A 171 13.66 -4.80 -4.82
CA ASP A 171 13.26 -3.81 -3.81
C ASP A 171 12.94 -2.45 -4.45
N MET A 172 13.71 -2.01 -5.45
CA MET A 172 13.41 -0.76 -6.18
C MET A 172 12.03 -0.83 -6.85
N VAL A 173 11.73 -1.95 -7.51
CA VAL A 173 10.43 -2.16 -8.16
C VAL A 173 9.31 -2.28 -7.11
N ALA A 174 9.56 -2.98 -5.99
CA ALA A 174 8.60 -3.13 -4.90
C ALA A 174 8.25 -1.78 -4.25
N ASP A 175 9.23 -0.91 -4.04
CA ASP A 175 9.05 0.45 -3.52
C ASP A 175 8.27 1.32 -4.51
N MET A 176 8.56 1.20 -5.82
CA MET A 176 7.83 1.94 -6.84
C MET A 176 6.34 1.53 -6.88
N LEU A 177 6.06 0.24 -6.89
CA LEU A 177 4.68 -0.29 -6.91
C LEU A 177 3.89 0.07 -5.63
N GLN A 178 4.53 0.47 -4.54
CA GLN A 178 3.87 0.90 -3.29
C GLN A 178 3.69 2.42 -3.19
N ASN A 179 4.30 3.18 -4.10
CA ASN A 179 4.41 4.62 -3.97
C ASN A 179 3.14 5.31 -4.50
N MET A 180 2.36 5.92 -3.60
CA MET A 180 1.14 6.66 -3.93
C MET A 180 1.39 7.91 -4.79
N VAL A 181 2.65 8.34 -4.97
CA VAL A 181 2.98 9.42 -5.93
C VAL A 181 2.47 9.08 -7.33
N TYR A 182 2.50 7.81 -7.75
CA TYR A 182 2.05 7.45 -9.10
C TYR A 182 0.54 7.60 -9.33
N LEU A 183 -0.25 7.76 -8.25
CA LEU A 183 -1.67 8.13 -8.25
C LEU A 183 -1.87 9.67 -8.26
N GLY A 184 -0.81 10.46 -8.47
CA GLY A 184 -0.86 11.91 -8.40
C GLY A 184 -0.90 12.48 -6.96
N HIS A 185 -0.71 11.65 -5.93
CA HIS A 185 -0.79 12.08 -4.54
C HIS A 185 0.57 12.53 -3.99
N THR A 186 0.60 13.60 -3.20
CA THR A 186 1.82 14.01 -2.48
C THR A 186 1.78 13.45 -1.06
N VAL A 187 2.73 12.56 -0.76
CA VAL A 187 2.91 11.98 0.58
C VAL A 187 4.09 12.67 1.27
N ASN A 188 3.80 13.43 2.32
CA ASN A 188 4.79 14.13 3.12
C ASN A 188 5.00 13.47 4.49
N LEU A 189 6.17 13.76 5.09
CA LEU A 189 6.56 13.31 6.44
C LEU A 189 6.69 11.79 6.68
N ARG A 190 6.78 10.96 5.63
CA ARG A 190 6.99 9.50 5.77
C ARG A 190 8.18 9.11 6.68
N TYR A 191 9.24 9.91 6.66
CA TYR A 191 10.42 9.67 7.49
C TYR A 191 10.71 10.86 8.39
N SER A 192 11.21 10.58 9.58
CA SER A 192 11.75 11.56 10.50
C SER A 192 13.11 11.10 11.02
N THR A 193 13.72 11.93 11.87
CA THR A 193 14.90 11.59 12.66
C THR A 193 14.52 11.76 14.13
N LYS A 194 14.82 10.78 14.98
CA LYS A 194 14.46 10.81 16.41
C LYS A 194 15.00 12.04 17.14
N SER A 195 16.25 12.40 16.83
CA SER A 195 16.93 13.56 17.41
C SER A 195 17.59 14.38 16.31
N TYR A 196 18.01 15.60 16.62
CA TYR A 196 18.84 16.39 15.70
C TYR A 196 20.29 15.86 15.66
N LYS A 197 20.72 15.18 16.73
CA LYS A 197 22.02 14.52 16.87
C LYS A 197 22.06 13.18 16.13
N ASP A 198 20.97 12.42 16.19
CA ASP A 198 20.85 11.14 15.47
C ASP A 198 20.41 11.37 14.02
N LYS A 199 21.24 10.95 13.07
CA LYS A 199 20.95 11.05 11.63
C LYS A 199 20.25 9.79 11.08
N LYS A 200 20.00 8.79 11.92
CA LYS A 200 19.26 7.60 11.54
C LYS A 200 17.82 7.99 11.18
N ARG A 201 17.42 7.62 9.97
CA ARG A 201 16.05 7.80 9.49
C ARG A 201 15.15 6.77 10.17
N CYS A 202 14.06 7.23 10.77
CA CYS A 202 12.97 6.40 11.25
C CYS A 202 11.74 6.63 10.39
N GLU A 203 11.06 5.55 10.00
CA GLU A 203 9.77 5.63 9.32
C GLU A 203 8.68 5.97 10.35
N ARG A 204 7.80 6.90 9.98
CA ARG A 204 6.65 7.28 10.80
C ARG A 204 5.49 6.30 10.60
N PRO A 205 4.63 6.10 11.61
CA PRO A 205 3.40 5.34 11.42
C PRO A 205 2.54 5.99 10.32
N LYS A 206 1.77 5.17 9.60
CA LYS A 206 0.96 5.62 8.46
C LYS A 206 -0.08 6.69 8.84
N SER A 207 -0.57 6.68 10.08
CA SER A 207 -1.51 7.68 10.60
C SER A 207 -0.92 9.09 10.71
N GLU A 208 0.41 9.22 10.78
CA GLU A 208 1.11 10.51 10.80
C GLU A 208 1.49 11.01 9.38
N TRP A 209 1.18 10.24 8.34
CA TRP A 209 1.50 10.64 6.97
C TRP A 209 0.52 11.72 6.53
N LEU A 210 1.05 12.81 5.98
CA LEU A 210 0.22 13.82 5.35
C LEU A 210 0.08 13.48 3.88
N ILE A 211 -1.09 12.99 3.49
CA ILE A 211 -1.43 12.59 2.12
C ILE A 211 -2.32 13.69 1.54
N PHE A 212 -1.86 14.29 0.44
CA PHE A 212 -2.61 15.26 -0.34
C PHE A 212 -2.93 14.62 -1.69
N GLU A 213 -4.21 14.46 -1.97
CA GLU A 213 -4.70 13.82 -3.20
C GLU A 213 -4.60 14.79 -4.40
N ASN A 214 -4.47 14.22 -5.60
CA ASN A 214 -4.56 14.94 -6.88
C ASN A 214 -3.70 16.21 -7.00
N THR A 215 -2.47 16.14 -6.51
CA THR A 215 -1.51 17.26 -6.53
C THR A 215 -0.78 17.43 -7.85
N HIS A 216 -0.69 16.37 -8.66
CA HIS A 216 -0.03 16.35 -9.95
C HIS A 216 -0.64 15.25 -10.83
N GLU A 217 -0.28 15.23 -12.11
CA GLU A 217 -0.78 14.25 -13.07
C GLU A 217 -0.46 12.81 -12.65
N GLU A 218 -1.47 11.96 -12.63
CA GLU A 218 -1.34 10.55 -12.31
C GLU A 218 -0.69 9.77 -13.47
N LEU A 219 0.22 8.86 -13.15
CA LEU A 219 0.78 7.93 -14.16
C LEU A 219 0.00 6.63 -14.21
N VAL A 220 -0.66 6.28 -13.11
CA VAL A 220 -1.40 5.04 -12.92
C VAL A 220 -2.73 5.42 -12.29
N ASP A 221 -3.81 4.84 -12.81
CA ASP A 221 -5.15 5.00 -12.26
C ASP A 221 -5.33 4.19 -10.96
N GLN A 222 -6.29 4.63 -10.14
CA GLN A 222 -6.62 3.97 -8.87
C GLN A 222 -6.89 2.47 -9.05
N GLU A 223 -7.59 2.08 -10.13
CA GLU A 223 -7.95 0.69 -10.40
C GLU A 223 -6.72 -0.20 -10.63
N THR A 224 -5.78 0.21 -11.48
CA THR A 224 -4.55 -0.54 -11.73
C THR A 224 -3.70 -0.62 -10.46
N TRP A 225 -3.66 0.45 -9.66
CA TRP A 225 -2.92 0.44 -8.40
C TRP A 225 -3.50 -0.56 -7.39
N ASP A 226 -4.83 -0.61 -7.26
CA ASP A 226 -5.53 -1.55 -6.39
C ASP A 226 -5.30 -3.01 -6.82
N ILE A 227 -5.38 -3.29 -8.13
CA ILE A 227 -5.04 -4.60 -8.70
C ILE A 227 -3.60 -4.98 -8.31
N VAL A 228 -2.64 -4.07 -8.46
CA VAL A 228 -1.24 -4.32 -8.11
C VAL A 228 -1.07 -4.58 -6.61
N GLN A 229 -1.72 -3.81 -5.73
CA GLN A 229 -1.62 -4.06 -4.29
C GLN A 229 -2.20 -5.42 -3.91
N GLU A 230 -3.33 -5.80 -4.49
CA GLU A 230 -3.96 -7.09 -4.26
C GLU A 230 -3.08 -8.24 -4.77
N VAL A 231 -2.53 -8.10 -5.98
CA VAL A 231 -1.60 -9.08 -6.57
C VAL A 231 -0.38 -9.32 -5.66
N ARG A 232 0.04 -8.29 -4.90
CA ARG A 232 1.17 -8.34 -3.97
C ARG A 232 0.79 -8.79 -2.56
N SER A 233 -0.45 -8.59 -2.12
CA SER A 233 -0.91 -9.01 -0.78
C SER A 233 -0.94 -10.54 -0.66
N HIS A 234 -1.25 -11.22 -1.76
CA HIS A 234 -1.27 -12.67 -1.83
C HIS A 234 0.15 -13.25 -1.71
N LYS A 235 0.42 -13.99 -0.63
CA LYS A 235 1.69 -14.72 -0.44
C LYS A 235 1.86 -15.76 -1.54
N ARG A 236 2.77 -15.50 -2.48
CA ARG A 236 3.08 -16.41 -3.58
C ARG A 236 4.03 -17.51 -3.14
N ARG A 237 3.71 -18.75 -3.50
CA ARG A 237 4.65 -19.86 -3.40
C ARG A 237 5.70 -19.70 -4.51
N ARG A 238 6.98 -19.81 -4.17
CA ARG A 238 8.05 -19.89 -5.18
C ARG A 238 7.85 -21.17 -5.98
N THR A 239 7.62 -21.04 -7.28
CA THR A 239 7.65 -22.14 -8.24
C THR A 239 8.98 -22.08 -8.99
N ASN A 240 9.59 -23.23 -9.24
CA ASN A 240 10.84 -23.32 -10.02
C ASN A 240 10.61 -23.19 -11.54
N MET A 241 9.36 -23.04 -11.98
CA MET A 241 9.00 -22.78 -13.38
C MET A 241 8.90 -21.28 -13.66
N ASP A 242 9.35 -20.88 -14.86
CA ASP A 242 9.40 -19.49 -15.31
C ASP A 242 7.99 -18.92 -15.61
N GLU A 243 7.07 -19.78 -16.06
CA GLU A 243 5.68 -19.41 -16.35
C GLU A 243 4.79 -19.36 -15.12
N GLN A 244 4.15 -18.21 -14.93
CA GLN A 244 3.22 -18.02 -13.81
C GLN A 244 1.81 -18.44 -14.16
N ASN A 245 1.05 -18.78 -13.12
CA ASN A 245 -0.35 -19.09 -13.22
C ASN A 245 -1.18 -17.80 -13.22
N MET A 246 -1.95 -17.56 -14.29
CA MET A 246 -2.86 -16.41 -14.39
C MET A 246 -3.91 -16.41 -13.26
N PHE A 247 -4.35 -17.60 -12.83
CA PHE A 247 -5.33 -17.79 -11.75
C PHE A 247 -4.71 -17.80 -10.34
N SER A 248 -3.43 -17.45 -10.20
CA SER A 248 -2.77 -17.45 -8.90
C SER A 248 -3.47 -16.48 -7.93
N GLY A 249 -3.99 -17.02 -6.83
CA GLY A 249 -4.70 -16.28 -5.79
C GLY A 249 -6.21 -16.10 -6.05
N LEU A 250 -6.75 -16.62 -7.16
CA LEU A 250 -8.15 -16.40 -7.54
C LEU A 250 -9.05 -17.63 -7.35
N VAL A 251 -8.50 -18.84 -7.28
CA VAL A 251 -9.29 -20.09 -7.23
C VAL A 251 -9.41 -20.62 -5.80
N TYR A 252 -10.64 -20.83 -5.36
CA TYR A 252 -11.01 -21.27 -4.01
C TYR A 252 -11.89 -22.52 -4.09
N CYS A 253 -11.74 -23.37 -3.07
CA CYS A 253 -12.61 -24.52 -2.85
C CYS A 253 -13.90 -24.08 -2.16
N ALA A 254 -15.07 -24.53 -2.63
CA ALA A 254 -16.37 -24.23 -2.02
C ALA A 254 -16.45 -24.72 -0.57
N ASP A 255 -16.10 -25.98 -0.31
CA ASP A 255 -16.31 -26.60 1.00
C ASP A 255 -15.38 -26.06 2.10
N CYS A 256 -14.11 -25.83 1.78
CA CYS A 256 -13.13 -25.40 2.78
C CYS A 256 -12.71 -23.93 2.68
N SER A 257 -13.22 -23.19 1.68
CA SER A 257 -12.91 -21.77 1.42
C SER A 257 -11.41 -21.44 1.32
N LYS A 258 -10.54 -22.45 1.17
CA LYS A 258 -9.08 -22.30 1.05
C LYS A 258 -8.67 -22.26 -0.42
N PRO A 259 -7.55 -21.59 -0.75
CA PRO A 259 -7.09 -21.48 -2.14
C PRO A 259 -6.66 -22.85 -2.69
N MET A 260 -7.03 -23.10 -3.95
CA MET A 260 -6.64 -24.31 -4.68
C MET A 260 -5.21 -24.17 -5.23
N VAL A 261 -4.53 -25.31 -5.38
CA VAL A 261 -3.13 -25.37 -5.84
C VAL A 261 -3.10 -25.91 -7.27
N LEU A 262 -2.47 -25.15 -8.16
CA LEU A 262 -2.16 -25.61 -9.50
C LEU A 262 -1.00 -26.61 -9.47
N HIS A 263 -1.20 -27.77 -10.08
CA HIS A 263 -0.17 -28.77 -10.31
C HIS A 263 0.28 -28.71 -11.76
N ARG A 264 1.57 -28.43 -11.93
CA ARG A 264 2.31 -28.51 -13.19
C ARG A 264 3.52 -29.42 -12.95
N ALA A 265 3.90 -30.19 -13.95
CA ALA A 265 5.13 -30.99 -13.94
C ALA A 265 5.80 -30.89 -15.30
N HIS A 266 7.13 -30.93 -15.35
CA HIS A 266 7.88 -30.91 -16.62
C HIS A 266 7.53 -32.09 -17.54
N THR A 267 7.03 -33.19 -16.97
CA THR A 267 6.58 -34.38 -17.70
C THR A 267 5.11 -34.30 -18.14
N MET A 268 4.34 -33.32 -17.66
CA MET A 268 2.94 -33.14 -18.02
C MET A 268 2.84 -32.16 -19.18
N LYS A 269 1.96 -32.47 -20.14
CA LYS A 269 1.62 -31.51 -21.19
C LYS A 269 0.81 -30.36 -20.60
N PRO A 270 0.88 -29.13 -21.15
CA PRO A 270 0.12 -27.98 -20.64
C PRO A 270 -1.38 -28.24 -20.51
N GLU A 271 -1.97 -29.09 -21.37
CA GLU A 271 -3.41 -29.40 -21.33
C GLU A 271 -3.81 -30.27 -20.12
N GLN A 272 -2.83 -30.89 -19.44
CA GLN A 272 -3.03 -31.76 -18.28
C GLN A 272 -2.85 -31.03 -16.94
N ASN A 273 -2.49 -29.75 -16.97
CA ASN A 273 -2.41 -28.92 -15.78
C ASN A 273 -3.78 -28.85 -15.09
N HIS A 274 -3.78 -28.93 -13.76
CA HIS A 274 -5.02 -28.99 -13.00
C HIS A 274 -4.89 -28.39 -11.59
N PHE A 275 -5.99 -27.88 -11.08
CA PHE A 275 -6.13 -27.39 -9.72
C PHE A 275 -6.65 -28.50 -8.81
N THR A 276 -6.09 -28.59 -7.60
CA THR A 276 -6.64 -29.42 -6.52
C THR A 276 -6.81 -28.66 -5.22
N CYS A 277 -7.76 -29.09 -4.39
CA CYS A 277 -7.89 -28.57 -3.04
C CYS A 277 -6.65 -28.92 -2.20
N ARG A 278 -6.00 -27.88 -1.65
CA ARG A 278 -4.83 -28.04 -0.79
C ARG A 278 -5.15 -28.80 0.50
N THR A 279 -6.29 -28.49 1.11
CA THR A 279 -6.73 -29.06 2.39
C THR A 279 -6.96 -30.55 2.25
N TYR A 280 -7.71 -30.95 1.21
CA TYR A 280 -7.92 -32.36 0.90
C TYR A 280 -6.61 -33.11 0.69
N LYS A 281 -5.66 -32.54 -0.07
CA LYS A 281 -4.37 -33.18 -0.36
C LYS A 281 -3.47 -33.34 0.88
N LYS A 282 -3.56 -32.42 1.85
CA LYS A 282 -2.69 -32.42 3.03
C LYS A 282 -3.31 -33.13 4.23
N ASP A 283 -4.57 -32.84 4.50
CA ASP A 283 -5.29 -33.21 5.72
C ASP A 283 -6.33 -34.33 5.45
N GLY A 284 -6.53 -34.73 4.18
CA GLY A 284 -7.35 -35.88 3.80
C GLY A 284 -8.84 -35.59 3.63
N ALA A 285 -9.60 -36.68 3.42
CA ALA A 285 -11.05 -36.65 3.15
C ALA A 285 -11.90 -36.26 4.37
N GLU A 286 -11.34 -36.29 5.58
CA GLU A 286 -12.04 -35.92 6.82
C GLU A 286 -12.32 -34.42 6.90
N VAL A 287 -11.49 -33.60 6.25
CA VAL A 287 -11.54 -32.12 6.36
C VAL A 287 -12.15 -31.46 5.11
N CYS A 288 -12.06 -32.10 3.95
CA CYS A 288 -12.59 -31.56 2.69
C CYS A 288 -12.80 -32.68 1.67
N SER A 289 -13.58 -32.42 0.63
CA SER A 289 -13.78 -33.32 -0.51
C SER A 289 -12.76 -33.10 -1.64
N ALA A 290 -12.70 -34.06 -2.57
CA ALA A 290 -11.72 -34.11 -3.65
C ALA A 290 -12.06 -33.14 -4.80
N HIS A 291 -11.92 -31.84 -4.56
CA HIS A 291 -12.10 -30.83 -5.60
C HIS A 291 -10.95 -30.85 -6.59
N TYR A 292 -11.29 -31.04 -7.86
CA TYR A 292 -10.38 -31.13 -8.99
C TYR A 292 -10.96 -30.40 -10.19
N ILE A 293 -10.15 -29.60 -10.89
CA ILE A 293 -10.53 -28.99 -12.17
C ILE A 293 -9.31 -28.81 -13.07
N ARG A 294 -9.46 -29.04 -14.39
CA ARG A 294 -8.39 -28.80 -15.38
C ARG A 294 -8.23 -27.31 -15.68
N GLU A 295 -6.98 -26.88 -15.92
CA GLU A 295 -6.66 -25.49 -16.26
C GLU A 295 -7.33 -25.05 -17.57
N VAL A 296 -7.37 -25.93 -18.59
CA VAL A 296 -8.01 -25.67 -19.88
C VAL A 296 -9.52 -25.42 -19.73
N ALA A 297 -10.22 -26.34 -19.05
CA ALA A 297 -11.65 -26.21 -18.82
C ALA A 297 -11.98 -24.94 -18.01
N LEU A 298 -11.16 -24.61 -17.01
CA LEU A 298 -11.35 -23.39 -16.24
C LEU A 298 -11.15 -22.12 -17.11
N LYS A 299 -10.15 -22.12 -18.00
CA LYS A 299 -9.89 -21.00 -18.92
C LYS A 299 -11.06 -20.75 -19.86
N GLU A 300 -11.63 -21.81 -20.45
CA GLU A 300 -12.77 -21.73 -21.36
C GLU A 300 -14.03 -21.22 -20.64
N ILE A 301 -14.34 -21.79 -19.47
CA ILE A 301 -15.52 -21.40 -18.69
C ILE A 301 -15.43 -19.93 -18.28
N VAL A 302 -14.29 -19.50 -17.74
CA VAL A 302 -14.12 -18.11 -17.31
C VAL A 302 -14.20 -17.14 -18.49
N LEU A 303 -13.60 -17.48 -19.63
CA LEU A 303 -13.67 -16.66 -20.84
C LEU A 303 -15.11 -16.51 -21.33
N GLU A 304 -15.85 -17.60 -21.39
CA GLU A 304 -17.24 -17.62 -21.83
C GLU A 304 -18.17 -16.85 -20.88
N THR A 305 -18.01 -17.02 -19.56
CA THR A 305 -18.78 -16.27 -18.56
C THR A 305 -18.49 -14.77 -18.65
N ILE A 306 -17.23 -14.36 -18.81
CA ILE A 306 -16.87 -12.95 -19.01
C ILE A 306 -17.52 -12.42 -20.29
N ARG A 307 -17.44 -13.15 -21.41
CA ARG A 307 -18.06 -12.75 -22.68
C ARG A 307 -19.56 -12.55 -22.55
N ARG A 308 -20.29 -13.50 -21.97
CA ARG A 308 -21.74 -13.40 -21.75
C ARG A 308 -22.10 -12.20 -20.87
N ALA A 309 -21.36 -12.00 -19.78
CA ALA A 309 -21.59 -10.87 -18.90
C ALA A 309 -21.32 -9.52 -19.60
N THR A 310 -20.23 -9.42 -20.38
CA THR A 310 -19.92 -8.20 -21.14
C THR A 310 -20.90 -7.95 -22.28
N GLU A 311 -21.37 -8.99 -22.96
CA GLU A 311 -22.34 -8.86 -24.04
C GLU A 311 -23.69 -8.39 -23.48
N PHE A 312 -24.16 -8.98 -22.38
CA PHE A 312 -25.40 -8.56 -21.72
C PHE A 312 -25.33 -7.11 -21.22
N ALA A 313 -24.19 -6.71 -20.65
CA ALA A 313 -23.96 -5.33 -20.23
C ALA A 313 -23.89 -4.32 -21.40
N ARG A 314 -23.53 -4.78 -22.61
CA ARG A 314 -23.47 -3.95 -23.82
C ARG A 314 -24.80 -3.86 -24.54
N SER A 315 -25.51 -4.98 -24.69
CA SER A 315 -26.75 -5.07 -25.44
C SER A 315 -27.89 -4.29 -24.77
N ASP A 316 -27.95 -4.32 -23.44
CA ASP A 316 -28.99 -3.63 -22.67
C ASP A 316 -28.46 -3.20 -21.29
N PRO A 317 -27.79 -2.03 -21.22
CA PRO A 317 -27.18 -1.55 -19.98
C PRO A 317 -28.21 -1.22 -18.89
N GLU A 318 -29.43 -0.81 -19.27
CA GLU A 318 -30.49 -0.49 -18.30
C GLU A 318 -31.06 -1.76 -17.67
N ARG A 319 -31.36 -2.78 -18.49
CA ARG A 319 -31.81 -4.08 -17.99
C ARG A 319 -30.71 -4.80 -17.22
N PHE A 320 -29.45 -4.67 -17.63
CA PHE A 320 -28.32 -5.20 -16.86
C PHE A 320 -28.24 -4.55 -15.47
N ALA A 321 -28.28 -3.22 -15.40
CA ALA A 321 -28.26 -2.50 -14.13
C ALA A 321 -29.46 -2.87 -13.24
N ALA A 322 -30.66 -2.95 -13.83
CA ALA A 322 -31.86 -3.38 -13.12
C ALA A 322 -31.78 -4.84 -12.64
N TYR A 323 -31.19 -5.74 -13.43
CA TYR A 323 -30.99 -7.15 -13.09
C TYR A 323 -30.06 -7.33 -11.89
N ILE A 324 -28.90 -6.67 -11.93
CA ILE A 324 -27.94 -6.67 -10.83
C ILE A 324 -28.56 -6.05 -9.59
N GLN A 325 -29.26 -4.91 -9.73
CA GLN A 325 -29.93 -4.25 -8.62
C GLN A 325 -31.01 -5.16 -8.01
N GLN A 326 -31.84 -5.80 -8.81
CA GLN A 326 -32.92 -6.66 -8.31
C GLN A 326 -32.37 -7.83 -7.48
N LYS A 327 -31.33 -8.52 -7.97
CA LYS A 327 -30.74 -9.68 -7.29
C LYS A 327 -29.86 -9.32 -6.08
N GLN A 328 -29.24 -8.14 -6.06
CA GLN A 328 -28.48 -7.65 -4.89
C GLN A 328 -29.37 -6.98 -3.82
N SER A 329 -30.56 -6.48 -4.20
CA SER A 329 -31.24 -5.42 -3.42
C SER A 329 -31.92 -5.81 -2.12
N THR A 330 -32.44 -7.02 -1.93
CA THR A 330 -33.36 -7.22 -0.78
C THR A 330 -32.65 -7.35 0.56
N GLU A 331 -31.53 -8.05 0.63
CA GLU A 331 -30.75 -8.22 1.86
C GLU A 331 -29.76 -7.06 2.07
N VAL A 332 -28.99 -6.71 1.04
CA VAL A 332 -28.00 -5.64 1.13
C VAL A 332 -28.66 -4.27 1.34
N ALA A 333 -29.79 -3.97 0.69
CA ALA A 333 -30.47 -2.70 0.96
C ALA A 333 -31.15 -2.69 2.34
N LYS A 334 -31.52 -3.85 2.91
CA LYS A 334 -31.97 -3.91 4.32
C LYS A 334 -30.80 -3.63 5.26
N GLU A 335 -29.63 -4.19 4.99
CA GLU A 335 -28.42 -3.96 5.79
C GLU A 335 -27.97 -2.50 5.71
N ILE A 336 -27.93 -1.89 4.53
CA ILE A 336 -27.61 -0.46 4.34
C ILE A 336 -28.58 0.41 5.14
N ARG A 337 -29.90 0.17 5.03
CA ARG A 337 -30.89 0.92 5.81
C ARG A 337 -30.74 0.70 7.32
N GLY A 338 -30.31 -0.49 7.74
CA GLY A 338 -29.99 -0.79 9.13
C GLY A 338 -28.82 0.04 9.64
N LEU A 339 -27.71 0.03 8.91
CA LEU A 339 -26.50 0.80 9.22
C LEU A 339 -26.73 2.31 9.18
N GLU A 340 -27.51 2.82 8.21
CA GLU A 340 -27.89 4.24 8.16
C GLU A 340 -28.66 4.68 9.41
N ARG A 341 -29.58 3.84 9.90
CA ARG A 341 -30.32 4.10 11.13
C ARG A 341 -29.38 4.07 12.34
N GLU A 342 -28.52 3.07 12.44
CA GLU A 342 -27.54 2.96 13.53
C GLU A 342 -26.61 4.18 13.59
N LEU A 343 -26.08 4.60 12.45
CA LEU A 343 -25.22 5.78 12.31
C LEU A 343 -25.97 7.06 12.70
N SER A 344 -27.24 7.19 12.29
CA SER A 344 -28.08 8.32 12.71
C SER A 344 -28.31 8.36 14.23
N THR A 345 -28.48 7.19 14.87
CA THR A 345 -28.65 7.10 16.32
C THR A 345 -27.35 7.42 17.06
N MET A 346 -26.19 6.96 16.56
CA MET A 346 -24.88 7.27 17.13
C MET A 346 -24.57 8.77 17.04
N ARG A 347 -24.80 9.40 15.88
CA ARG A 347 -24.60 10.84 15.70
C ARG A 347 -25.53 11.68 16.58
N LYS A 348 -26.79 11.26 16.72
CA LYS A 348 -27.73 11.93 17.63
C LYS A 348 -27.24 11.82 19.07
N ARG A 349 -26.77 10.64 19.48
CA ARG A 349 -26.23 10.41 20.84
C ARG A 349 -24.98 11.25 21.11
N ASP A 350 -24.06 11.36 20.16
CA ASP A 350 -22.87 12.21 20.27
C ASP A 350 -23.25 13.69 20.50
N GLY A 351 -24.22 14.20 19.73
CA GLY A 351 -24.76 15.56 19.92
C GLY A 351 -25.48 15.75 21.27
N GLU A 352 -26.22 14.75 21.74
CA GLU A 352 -26.86 14.78 23.07
C GLU A 352 -25.81 14.82 24.19
N LEU A 353 -24.74 14.04 24.09
CA LEU A 353 -23.64 14.03 25.06
C LEU A 353 -22.97 15.40 25.15
N ASP A 354 -22.80 16.12 24.04
CA ASP A 354 -22.26 17.48 24.06
C ASP A 354 -23.14 18.47 24.82
N VAL A 355 -24.46 18.35 24.68
CA VAL A 355 -25.41 19.19 25.43
C VAL A 355 -25.39 18.85 26.91
N VAL A 356 -25.39 17.55 27.25
CA VAL A 356 -25.35 17.07 28.63
C VAL A 356 -24.06 17.49 29.32
N PHE A 357 -22.91 17.37 28.63
CA PHE A 357 -21.60 17.73 29.18
C PHE A 357 -21.50 19.24 29.46
N LYS A 358 -22.03 20.09 28.57
CA LYS A 358 -22.11 21.55 28.79
C LYS A 358 -22.95 21.91 30.01
N ARG A 359 -24.16 21.35 30.11
CA ARG A 359 -25.06 21.58 31.27
C ARG A 359 -24.46 21.11 32.58
N MET A 360 -23.82 19.95 32.57
CA MET A 360 -23.17 19.38 33.74
C MET A 360 -21.98 20.23 34.22
N TYR A 361 -21.24 20.84 33.29
CA TYR A 361 -20.19 21.81 33.64
C TYR A 361 -20.78 23.08 34.27
N GLU A 362 -21.87 23.61 33.72
CA GLU A 362 -22.59 24.76 34.29
C GLU A 362 -23.12 24.45 35.71
N ASP A 363 -23.74 23.29 35.92
CA ASP A 363 -24.26 22.90 37.23
C ASP A 363 -23.16 22.64 38.26
N SER A 364 -21.99 22.16 37.84
CA SER A 364 -20.80 22.06 38.70
C SER A 364 -20.25 23.44 39.07
N ALA A 365 -20.19 24.39 38.12
CA ALA A 365 -19.77 25.76 38.39
C ALA A 365 -20.73 26.51 39.34
N LEU A 366 -22.02 26.16 39.29
CA LEU A 366 -23.07 26.68 40.19
C LEU A 366 -23.14 25.94 41.54
N GLY A 367 -22.29 24.94 41.77
CA GLY A 367 -22.23 24.18 43.03
C GLY A 367 -23.40 23.22 43.27
N ARG A 368 -24.20 22.93 42.23
CA ARG A 368 -25.35 22.01 42.32
C ARG A 368 -24.94 20.54 42.28
N VAL A 369 -23.72 20.25 41.81
CA VAL A 369 -23.13 18.91 41.71
C VAL A 369 -21.82 18.91 42.45
N SER A 370 -21.55 17.85 43.24
CA SER A 370 -20.27 17.73 43.94
C SER A 370 -19.13 17.43 42.97
N ASN A 371 -17.90 17.83 43.32
CA ASN A 371 -16.72 17.57 42.49
C ASN A 371 -16.49 16.08 42.23
N GLU A 372 -16.85 15.21 43.17
CA GLU A 372 -16.73 13.75 43.03
C GLU A 372 -17.74 13.20 42.02
N GLN A 373 -19.00 13.65 42.08
CA GLN A 373 -20.04 13.29 41.12
C GLN A 373 -19.70 13.80 39.71
N PHE A 374 -19.17 15.02 39.62
CA PHE A 374 -18.70 15.60 38.37
C PHE A 374 -17.61 14.74 37.73
N ARG A 375 -16.61 14.31 38.51
CA ARG A 375 -15.51 13.48 38.02
C ARG A 375 -16.01 12.12 37.48
N LEU A 376 -16.88 11.43 38.22
CA LEU A 376 -17.38 10.12 37.81
C LEU A 376 -18.21 10.18 36.52
N LEU A 377 -19.13 11.14 36.42
CA LEU A 377 -20.00 11.29 35.26
C LEU A 377 -19.23 11.82 34.04
N SER A 378 -18.26 12.72 34.23
CA SER A 378 -17.43 13.24 33.14
C SER A 378 -16.52 12.17 32.54
N GLU A 379 -15.98 11.27 33.38
CA GLU A 379 -15.23 10.10 32.91
C GLU A 379 -16.11 9.14 32.11
N ALA A 380 -17.33 8.86 32.59
CA ALA A 380 -18.30 8.01 31.88
C ALA A 380 -18.69 8.59 30.50
N TYR A 381 -19.04 9.87 30.43
CA TYR A 381 -19.39 10.52 29.16
C TYR A 381 -18.19 10.66 28.22
N SER A 382 -16.99 10.93 28.75
CA SER A 382 -15.77 10.98 27.94
C SER A 382 -15.45 9.61 27.33
N LYS A 383 -15.67 8.53 28.07
CA LYS A 383 -15.50 7.15 27.59
C LYS A 383 -16.53 6.80 26.51
N GLU A 384 -17.80 7.13 26.72
CA GLU A 384 -18.87 6.93 25.74
C GLU A 384 -18.57 7.72 24.45
N LYS A 385 -18.14 8.98 24.58
CA LYS A 385 -17.75 9.81 23.44
C LYS A 385 -16.55 9.25 22.68
N ALA A 386 -15.55 8.73 23.38
CA ALA A 386 -14.41 8.06 22.75
C ALA A 386 -14.85 6.82 21.96
N GLN A 387 -15.79 6.02 22.49
CA GLN A 387 -16.36 4.86 21.80
C GLN A 387 -17.13 5.27 20.54
N LEU A 388 -17.96 6.32 20.62
CA LEU A 388 -18.70 6.84 19.47
C LEU A 388 -17.76 7.43 18.40
N ALA A 389 -16.70 8.12 18.82
CA ALA A 389 -15.69 8.68 17.92
C ALA A 389 -14.91 7.60 17.13
N GLU A 390 -14.79 6.38 17.67
CA GLU A 390 -14.22 5.23 16.96
C GLU A 390 -15.28 4.49 16.11
N ALA A 391 -16.49 4.31 16.64
CA ALA A 391 -17.56 3.54 15.99
C ALA A 391 -18.18 4.25 14.78
N ILE A 392 -18.33 5.58 14.80
CA ILE A 392 -18.92 6.35 13.69
C ILE A 392 -18.09 6.21 12.41
N PRO A 393 -16.77 6.48 12.39
CA PRO A 393 -15.94 6.29 11.20
C PRO A 393 -15.91 4.85 10.71
N ALA A 394 -15.87 3.87 11.62
CA ALA A 394 -15.87 2.45 11.23
C ALA A 394 -17.19 2.03 10.56
N THR A 395 -18.32 2.54 11.06
CA THR A 395 -19.65 2.29 10.48
C THR A 395 -19.82 3.00 9.14
N GLU A 396 -19.30 4.24 9.02
CA GLU A 396 -19.23 4.98 7.75
C GLU A 396 -18.41 4.24 6.70
N GLU A 397 -17.23 3.73 7.06
CA GLU A 397 -16.38 2.95 6.16
C GLU A 397 -17.09 1.67 5.70
N ARG A 398 -17.78 0.97 6.60
CA ARG A 398 -18.57 -0.22 6.25
C ARG A 398 -19.70 0.11 5.28
N LEU A 399 -20.40 1.21 5.52
CA LEU A 399 -21.50 1.68 4.70
C LEU A 399 -21.02 2.11 3.31
N GLU A 400 -19.86 2.76 3.22
CA GLU A 400 -19.24 3.13 1.94
C GLU A 400 -18.78 1.90 1.15
N LYS A 401 -18.24 0.88 1.81
CA LYS A 401 -17.94 -0.42 1.18
C LYS A 401 -19.19 -1.10 0.61
N LEU A 402 -20.32 -1.02 1.30
CA LEU A 402 -21.58 -1.57 0.82
C LEU A 402 -22.18 -0.73 -0.33
N ARG A 403 -22.06 0.59 -0.28
CA ARG A 403 -22.54 1.49 -1.35
C ARG A 403 -21.69 1.41 -2.61
N SER A 404 -20.37 1.34 -2.48
CA SER A 404 -19.47 1.10 -3.62
C SER A 404 -19.79 -0.22 -4.31
N SER A 405 -20.09 -1.28 -3.55
CA SER A 405 -20.60 -2.55 -4.11
C SER A 405 -21.85 -2.39 -4.99
N MET A 406 -22.73 -1.41 -4.69
CA MET A 406 -23.93 -1.11 -5.50
C MET A 406 -23.67 -0.16 -6.69
N ALA A 407 -22.70 0.76 -6.59
CA ALA A 407 -22.33 1.68 -7.67
C ALA A 407 -21.64 0.97 -8.85
N ASN A 408 -21.20 -0.26 -8.62
CA ASN A 408 -20.37 -1.02 -9.52
C ASN A 408 -21.06 -1.54 -10.80
N ALA A 409 -22.39 -1.60 -10.89
CA ALA A 409 -23.06 -1.97 -12.13
C ALA A 409 -22.70 -0.99 -13.27
N LYS A 410 -22.60 0.31 -12.95
CA LYS A 410 -22.16 1.34 -13.90
C LYS A 410 -20.67 1.19 -14.27
N ASN A 411 -19.82 0.85 -13.29
CA ASN A 411 -18.40 0.60 -13.52
C ASN A 411 -18.19 -0.62 -14.42
N PHE A 412 -18.94 -1.69 -14.19
CA PHE A 412 -18.90 -2.89 -15.02
C PHE A 412 -19.33 -2.57 -16.47
N ILE A 413 -20.40 -1.79 -16.66
CA ILE A 413 -20.82 -1.34 -18.00
C ILE A 413 -19.72 -0.51 -18.67
N ALA A 414 -19.07 0.41 -17.94
CA ALA A 414 -17.96 1.20 -18.46
C ALA A 414 -16.76 0.31 -18.87
N LYS A 415 -16.44 -0.72 -18.08
CA LYS A 415 -15.38 -1.70 -18.38
C LYS A 415 -15.76 -2.58 -19.57
N ALA A 416 -16.99 -3.08 -19.64
CA ALA A 416 -17.49 -3.89 -20.74
C ALA A 416 -17.46 -3.14 -22.09
N ARG A 417 -17.60 -1.81 -22.08
CA ARG A 417 -17.42 -0.98 -23.30
C ARG A 417 -15.97 -0.88 -23.77
N LYS A 418 -14.99 -0.92 -22.86
CA LYS A 418 -13.56 -0.83 -23.19
C LYS A 418 -13.02 -2.11 -23.83
N PHE A 419 -13.55 -3.28 -23.47
CA PHE A 419 -13.09 -4.58 -23.96
C PHE A 419 -14.07 -5.19 -24.95
N THR A 420 -13.92 -4.83 -26.24
CA THR A 420 -14.90 -5.13 -27.28
C THR A 420 -14.73 -6.52 -27.92
N ASP A 421 -13.47 -6.97 -28.10
CA ASP A 421 -13.12 -8.23 -28.75
C ASP A 421 -12.15 -9.04 -27.88
N MET A 422 -12.68 -9.89 -27.02
CA MET A 422 -11.88 -10.77 -26.17
C MET A 422 -11.70 -12.13 -26.85
N THR A 423 -10.67 -12.29 -27.67
CA THR A 423 -10.32 -13.57 -28.33
C THR A 423 -9.65 -14.55 -27.36
N GLU A 424 -8.80 -14.05 -26.45
CA GLU A 424 -8.07 -14.84 -25.47
C GLU A 424 -8.20 -14.29 -24.04
N LEU A 425 -8.20 -15.19 -23.05
CA LEU A 425 -8.17 -14.82 -21.64
C LEU A 425 -6.77 -14.35 -21.25
N THR A 426 -6.60 -13.03 -21.07
CA THR A 426 -5.37 -12.44 -20.52
C THR A 426 -5.43 -12.31 -19.00
N PRO A 427 -4.28 -12.35 -18.29
CA PRO A 427 -4.25 -12.12 -16.84
C PRO A 427 -4.81 -10.76 -16.42
N GLU A 428 -4.68 -9.74 -17.29
CA GLU A 428 -5.23 -8.41 -17.09
C GLU A 428 -6.75 -8.45 -17.07
N LEU A 429 -7.39 -9.02 -18.10
CA LEU A 429 -8.85 -9.20 -18.15
C LEU A 429 -9.39 -9.96 -16.94
N LEU A 430 -8.72 -11.07 -16.59
CA LEU A 430 -9.10 -11.88 -15.44
C LEU A 430 -9.08 -11.06 -14.15
N ARG A 431 -8.05 -10.24 -13.93
CA ARG A 431 -7.93 -9.41 -12.74
C ARG A 431 -8.76 -8.13 -12.80
N THR A 432 -9.18 -7.68 -13.97
CA THR A 432 -10.10 -6.54 -14.08
C THR A 432 -11.53 -6.93 -13.69
N PHE A 433 -11.98 -8.13 -14.10
CA PHE A 433 -13.37 -8.55 -13.94
C PHE A 433 -13.60 -9.51 -12.78
N VAL A 434 -12.68 -10.43 -12.50
CA VAL A 434 -12.90 -11.53 -11.54
C VAL A 434 -12.24 -11.23 -10.19
N ALA A 435 -13.01 -11.39 -9.12
CA ALA A 435 -12.53 -11.29 -7.73
C ALA A 435 -12.11 -12.65 -7.19
N LYS A 436 -12.98 -13.65 -7.33
CA LYS A 436 -12.74 -15.02 -6.86
C LYS A 436 -13.50 -16.01 -7.74
N ILE A 437 -12.96 -17.22 -7.85
CA ILE A 437 -13.56 -18.36 -8.55
C ILE A 437 -13.74 -19.46 -7.50
N ILE A 438 -14.97 -19.88 -7.30
CA ILE A 438 -15.35 -20.94 -6.37
C ILE A 438 -15.63 -22.21 -7.16
N VAL A 439 -14.90 -23.27 -6.85
CA VAL A 439 -15.04 -24.59 -7.48
C VAL A 439 -15.75 -25.51 -6.50
N TYR A 440 -16.85 -26.13 -6.93
CA TYR A 440 -17.61 -27.12 -6.15
C TYR A 440 -17.17 -28.56 -6.44
N GLU A 441 -17.59 -29.49 -5.59
CA GLU A 441 -17.39 -30.93 -5.81
C GLU A 441 -18.16 -31.37 -7.07
N LYS A 442 -17.64 -32.38 -7.76
CA LYS A 442 -18.36 -33.03 -8.86
C LYS A 442 -19.55 -33.83 -8.32
N GLU A 443 -20.66 -33.83 -9.03
CA GLU A 443 -21.86 -34.61 -8.65
C GLU A 443 -21.58 -36.12 -8.54
N VAL A 444 -20.67 -36.64 -9.36
CA VAL A 444 -20.22 -38.05 -9.29
C VAL A 444 -18.72 -38.13 -9.11
N LYS A 445 -18.30 -38.76 -8.00
CA LYS A 445 -16.88 -39.01 -7.69
C LYS A 445 -16.21 -39.86 -8.77
N TYR A 446 -15.02 -39.44 -9.20
CA TYR A 446 -14.19 -40.10 -10.23
C TYR A 446 -14.78 -40.19 -11.64
N SER A 447 -15.95 -39.60 -11.91
CA SER A 447 -16.51 -39.55 -13.26
C SER A 447 -15.73 -38.57 -14.14
N LYS A 448 -15.39 -39.01 -15.35
CA LYS A 448 -14.83 -38.16 -16.41
C LYS A 448 -15.88 -37.22 -17.00
N HIS A 449 -17.17 -37.55 -16.86
CA HIS A 449 -18.27 -36.91 -17.59
C HIS A 449 -19.27 -36.16 -16.69
N ALA A 450 -19.13 -36.26 -15.37
CA ALA A 450 -20.05 -35.57 -14.47
C ALA A 450 -19.87 -34.03 -14.54
N PRO A 451 -20.98 -33.28 -14.61
CA PRO A 451 -20.93 -31.82 -14.56
C PRO A 451 -20.35 -31.36 -13.22
N GLN A 452 -19.63 -30.25 -13.26
CA GLN A 452 -19.05 -29.61 -12.10
C GLN A 452 -19.50 -28.15 -12.08
N LYS A 453 -20.11 -27.74 -10.97
CA LYS A 453 -20.54 -26.36 -10.77
C LYS A 453 -19.32 -25.48 -10.47
N ILE A 454 -19.22 -24.37 -11.19
CA ILE A 454 -18.23 -23.31 -10.94
C ILE A 454 -18.97 -22.00 -10.78
N HIS A 455 -18.63 -21.25 -9.74
CA HIS A 455 -19.16 -19.93 -9.49
C HIS A 455 -18.07 -18.88 -9.62
N ILE A 456 -18.27 -17.92 -10.51
CA ILE A 456 -17.33 -16.83 -10.75
C ILE A 456 -17.90 -15.56 -10.12
N CYS A 457 -17.20 -15.04 -9.11
CA CYS A 457 -17.56 -13.78 -8.48
C CYS A 457 -16.84 -12.65 -9.20
N PHE A 458 -17.61 -11.73 -9.76
CA PHE A 458 -17.09 -10.52 -10.36
C PHE A 458 -16.68 -9.51 -9.28
N ARG A 459 -15.70 -8.65 -9.58
CA ARG A 459 -15.27 -7.56 -8.69
C ARG A 459 -16.35 -6.52 -8.49
N ASP A 460 -17.03 -6.21 -9.58
CA ASP A 460 -18.03 -5.18 -9.61
C ASP A 460 -19.33 -5.67 -8.97
N PHE A 461 -19.68 -6.95 -9.04
CA PHE A 461 -20.91 -7.43 -8.40
C PHE A 461 -20.79 -8.86 -7.93
N ASN A 462 -21.38 -9.12 -6.77
CA ASN A 462 -21.55 -10.45 -6.21
C ASN A 462 -23.05 -10.79 -6.30
N LEU A 463 -23.43 -11.77 -7.11
CA LEU A 463 -24.79 -12.33 -7.12
C LEU A 463 -24.74 -13.64 -6.34
N ASN A 464 -25.68 -13.84 -5.42
CA ASN A 464 -25.70 -15.00 -4.53
C ASN A 464 -25.99 -16.33 -5.26
N GLU A 465 -25.61 -17.42 -4.60
CA GLU A 465 -25.28 -18.77 -5.11
C GLU A 465 -26.36 -19.60 -5.84
N THR A 466 -27.55 -19.07 -6.10
CA THR A 466 -28.68 -19.88 -6.59
C THR A 466 -29.12 -19.48 -8.01
N ASP A 467 -28.86 -20.40 -8.95
CA ASP A 467 -29.38 -20.43 -10.32
C ASP A 467 -29.27 -19.14 -11.13
N ASP A 468 -28.06 -18.57 -11.16
CA ASP A 468 -27.76 -17.46 -12.05
C ASP A 468 -27.13 -17.97 -13.35
N MET A 469 -27.92 -18.03 -14.43
CA MET A 469 -27.49 -18.41 -15.79
C MET A 469 -26.30 -17.57 -16.32
N LEU A 470 -26.05 -16.42 -15.68
CA LEU A 470 -24.95 -15.51 -15.99
C LEU A 470 -23.65 -15.79 -15.21
N LEU A 471 -23.70 -16.48 -14.06
CA LEU A 471 -22.54 -16.69 -13.17
C LEU A 471 -22.15 -18.16 -12.99
N CYS A 472 -23.02 -19.08 -13.38
CA CYS A 472 -22.77 -20.50 -13.29
C CYS A 472 -22.18 -20.99 -14.62
N GLY A 473 -20.92 -21.44 -14.55
CA GLY A 473 -20.32 -22.24 -15.61
C GLY A 473 -20.43 -23.71 -15.24
N GLU A 474 -20.98 -24.52 -16.14
CA GLU A 474 -20.97 -25.97 -16.03
C GLU A 474 -19.92 -26.53 -16.99
N THR A 475 -19.12 -27.49 -16.53
CA THR A 475 -18.32 -28.31 -17.44
C THR A 475 -19.25 -29.26 -18.18
N THR A 476 -19.64 -28.96 -19.43
CA THR A 476 -20.40 -29.91 -20.27
C THR A 476 -19.50 -31.02 -20.82
N GLU A 477 -20.12 -32.15 -21.17
CA GLU A 477 -19.60 -33.52 -21.32
C GLU A 477 -18.39 -33.76 -22.26
N LYS A 478 -17.79 -32.75 -22.89
CA LYS A 478 -16.81 -32.94 -23.98
C LYS A 478 -15.59 -32.03 -23.87
N ALA A 479 -14.69 -32.39 -22.96
CA ALA A 479 -13.31 -31.89 -23.01
C ALA A 479 -12.38 -32.71 -23.94
N ASP A 480 -12.89 -33.70 -24.71
CA ASP A 480 -12.04 -34.52 -25.60
C ASP A 480 -12.65 -34.88 -26.98
N SER A 481 -13.81 -34.39 -27.39
CA SER A 481 -14.26 -34.46 -28.80
C SER A 481 -15.57 -33.71 -29.04
N THR A 482 -15.56 -32.75 -29.95
CA THR A 482 -16.67 -32.29 -30.82
C THR A 482 -18.13 -32.44 -30.33
N ILE A 483 -18.86 -31.30 -30.30
CA ILE A 483 -20.33 -31.12 -30.46
C ILE A 483 -21.20 -31.09 -29.17
N ALA A 484 -21.91 -29.96 -28.95
CA ALA A 484 -23.38 -29.81 -29.02
C ALA A 484 -23.87 -28.58 -28.22
N LEU A 485 -24.40 -27.57 -28.91
CA LEU A 485 -25.14 -26.44 -28.32
C LEU A 485 -26.59 -26.89 -28.04
N PRO A 486 -27.17 -26.64 -26.85
CA PRO A 486 -28.62 -26.48 -26.71
C PRO A 486 -29.02 -25.06 -27.09
N ALA A 487 -30.11 -24.95 -27.85
CA ALA A 487 -30.69 -23.73 -28.39
C ALA A 487 -31.28 -22.79 -27.33
#